data_AF-A0A7J4T1Q2-F1
#
_entry.id   AF-A0A7J4T1Q2-F1
#
_cell.length_a   1.000
_cell.length_b   1.000
_cell.length_c   1.000
_cell.angle_alpha   90.00
_cell.angle_beta   90.00
_cell.angle_gamma   90.00
#
_symmetry.space_group_name_H-M   'P 1'
#
loop_
_entity.id
_entity.type
_entity.pdbx_description
1 polymer ?
#
loop_
_entity_poly.entity_id
_entity_poly.type
_entity_poly.pdbx_seq_one_letter_code
_entity_poly.pdbx_strand_id
1 'polypeptide(L)'
;KLTGFVLCLLPKTEYGSLNYAWFNQRYDQFIYVDRIAVAKDSRNSGIGTLLYQQVFDYATKHGIPVTAEVSLKPSNEGSDRFHLRHGFVTVGELDHGDKAVTMYIKHKNPEDD
;
A
#
# COMPACT_ATOMS: atom_id res chain seq x y z
N LYS A 1 24.58 -0.84 -2.32
CA LYS A 1 23.89 0.38 -1.84
C LYS A 1 22.39 0.08 -1.75
N LEU A 2 21.72 0.41 -0.64
CA LEU A 2 20.26 0.27 -0.53
C LEU A 2 19.59 1.38 -1.36
N THR A 3 18.81 1.00 -2.37
CA THR A 3 18.17 1.93 -3.33
C THR A 3 16.65 2.00 -3.18
N GLY A 4 16.04 1.03 -2.51
CA GLY A 4 14.63 1.04 -2.16
C GLY A 4 14.26 -0.15 -1.29
N PHE A 5 13.09 -0.08 -0.66
CA PHE A 5 12.52 -1.16 0.14
C PHE A 5 10.99 -1.07 0.17
N VAL A 6 10.36 -2.19 0.52
CA VAL A 6 8.95 -2.28 0.88
C VAL A 6 8.83 -3.02 2.20
N LEU A 7 7.98 -2.53 3.10
CA LEU A 7 7.66 -3.13 4.39
C LEU A 7 6.17 -3.44 4.42
N CYS A 8 5.86 -4.71 4.67
CA CYS A 8 4.49 -5.20 4.70
C CYS A 8 4.17 -5.84 6.05
N LEU A 9 2.93 -5.71 6.48
CA LEU A 9 2.37 -6.36 7.68
C LEU A 9 1.19 -7.24 7.27
N LEU A 10 1.06 -8.39 7.94
CA LEU A 10 -0.13 -9.25 7.83
C LEU A 10 -1.19 -8.79 8.84
N PRO A 11 -2.45 -9.24 8.74
CA PRO A 11 -3.51 -8.87 9.67
C PRO A 11 -3.16 -9.33 11.09
N LYS A 12 -3.69 -8.63 12.10
CA LYS A 12 -3.54 -8.93 13.54
C LYS A 12 -2.09 -8.95 14.05
N THR A 13 -1.17 -8.29 13.34
CA THR A 13 0.18 -7.98 13.82
C THR A 13 0.08 -6.89 14.88
N GLU A 14 0.88 -6.98 15.94
CA GLU A 14 0.95 -5.93 16.97
C GLU A 14 1.62 -4.67 16.40
N TYR A 15 0.80 -3.73 15.90
CA TYR A 15 1.26 -2.50 15.27
C TYR A 15 0.34 -1.32 15.57
N GLY A 16 0.89 -0.25 16.16
CA GLY A 16 0.17 0.90 16.70
C GLY A 16 -0.26 1.95 15.66
N SER A 17 -0.68 1.56 14.46
CA SER A 17 -1.17 2.49 13.42
C SER A 17 -2.71 2.47 13.37
N LEU A 18 -3.33 3.65 13.39
CA LEU A 18 -4.79 3.79 13.24
C LEU A 18 -5.25 3.38 11.83
N ASN A 19 -4.44 3.64 10.80
CA ASN A 19 -4.72 3.24 9.42
C ASN A 19 -4.71 1.71 9.31
N TYR A 20 -3.70 1.07 9.91
CA TYR A 20 -3.62 -0.38 9.97
C TYR A 20 -4.79 -1.00 10.77
N ALA A 21 -5.15 -0.39 11.90
CA ALA A 21 -6.30 -0.82 12.70
C ALA A 21 -7.61 -0.71 11.92
N TRP A 22 -7.77 0.33 11.09
CA TRP A 22 -8.94 0.50 10.21
C TRP A 22 -9.12 -0.67 9.25
N PHE A 23 -8.03 -1.20 8.67
CA PHE A 23 -8.06 -2.39 7.81
C PHE A 23 -8.39 -3.66 8.60
N ASN A 24 -7.77 -3.86 9.77
CA ASN A 24 -8.08 -5.01 10.64
C ASN A 24 -9.55 -5.07 11.08
N GLN A 25 -10.23 -3.93 11.17
CA GLN A 25 -11.66 -3.88 11.51
C GLN A 25 -12.58 -4.25 10.34
N ARG A 26 -12.07 -4.27 9.09
CA ARG A 26 -12.90 -4.34 7.88
C ARG A 26 -12.56 -5.51 6.96
N TYR A 27 -11.36 -6.07 7.07
CA TYR A 27 -10.88 -7.13 6.21
C TYR A 27 -10.28 -8.26 7.04
N ASP A 28 -10.68 -9.49 6.74
CA ASP A 28 -10.15 -10.67 7.41
C ASP A 28 -8.72 -11.01 6.94
N GLN A 29 -8.41 -10.72 5.68
CA GLN A 29 -7.13 -11.01 5.02
C GLN A 29 -6.70 -9.83 4.15
N PHE A 30 -5.44 -9.40 4.30
CA PHE A 30 -4.81 -8.37 3.49
C PHE A 30 -3.29 -8.36 3.74
N ILE A 31 -2.53 -7.84 2.78
CA ILE A 31 -1.16 -7.37 3.01
C ILE A 31 -1.23 -5.87 3.18
N TYR A 32 -0.68 -5.34 4.27
CA TYR A 32 -0.62 -3.90 4.52
C TYR A 32 0.76 -3.35 4.22
N VAL A 33 0.86 -2.51 3.20
CA VAL A 33 2.09 -1.81 2.83
C VAL A 33 2.23 -0.61 3.74
N ASP A 34 2.98 -0.77 4.84
CA ASP A 34 3.29 0.35 5.76
C ASP A 34 4.21 1.36 5.06
N ARG A 35 5.20 0.86 4.31
CA ARG A 35 6.18 1.70 3.62
C ARG A 35 6.58 1.09 2.30
N ILE A 36 6.60 1.93 1.28
CA ILE A 36 7.36 1.69 0.07
C ILE A 36 8.18 2.95 -0.23
N ALA A 37 9.49 2.81 -0.35
CA ALA A 37 10.38 3.94 -0.52
C ALA A 37 11.52 3.63 -1.49
N VAL A 38 11.85 4.61 -2.31
CA VAL A 38 12.97 4.58 -3.25
C VAL A 38 13.84 5.80 -2.99
N ALA A 39 15.15 5.57 -2.90
CA ALA A 39 16.17 6.60 -2.73
C ALA A 39 16.00 7.68 -3.80
N LYS A 40 16.13 8.96 -3.41
CA LYS A 40 15.80 10.10 -4.27
C LYS A 40 16.50 10.04 -5.64
N ASP A 41 17.78 9.70 -5.65
CA ASP A 41 18.62 9.63 -6.86
C ASP A 41 18.38 8.36 -7.70
N SER A 42 17.49 7.48 -7.25
CA SER A 42 17.12 6.23 -7.93
C SER A 42 15.62 6.16 -8.23
N ARG A 43 14.91 7.29 -8.13
CA ARG A 43 13.49 7.38 -8.53
C ARG A 43 13.36 7.37 -10.04
N ASN A 44 12.18 7.02 -10.54
CA ASN A 44 11.84 6.94 -11.97
C ASN A 44 12.65 5.91 -12.78
N SER A 45 13.32 4.96 -12.11
CA SER A 45 14.05 3.86 -12.76
C SER A 45 13.37 2.49 -12.59
N GLY A 46 12.05 2.45 -12.32
CA GLY A 46 11.28 1.22 -12.18
C GLY A 46 11.40 0.48 -10.83
N ILE A 47 12.25 0.94 -9.90
CA ILE A 47 12.49 0.22 -8.62
C ILE A 47 11.21 0.04 -7.80
N GLY A 48 10.37 1.07 -7.67
CA GLY A 48 9.11 0.96 -6.95
C GLY A 48 8.16 -0.07 -7.56
N THR A 49 8.14 -0.17 -8.89
CA THR A 49 7.35 -1.16 -9.62
C THR A 49 7.89 -2.58 -9.38
N LEU A 50 9.21 -2.76 -9.37
CA LEU A 50 9.81 -4.06 -9.03
C LEU A 50 9.50 -4.50 -7.60
N LEU A 51 9.55 -3.57 -6.64
CA LEU A 51 9.18 -3.84 -5.25
C LEU A 51 7.72 -4.25 -5.15
N TYR A 52 6.82 -3.55 -5.85
CA TYR A 52 5.40 -3.92 -5.86
C TYR A 52 5.11 -5.23 -6.58
N GLN A 53 5.82 -5.54 -7.67
CA GLN A 53 5.66 -6.82 -8.35
C GLN A 53 5.87 -7.98 -7.36
N GLN A 54 6.91 -7.92 -6.52
CA GLN A 54 7.14 -8.97 -5.51
C GLN A 54 6.02 -9.09 -4.48
N VAL A 55 5.45 -7.96 -4.04
CA VAL A 55 4.30 -7.97 -3.13
C VAL A 55 3.05 -8.52 -3.82
N PHE A 56 2.83 -8.17 -5.08
CA PHE A 56 1.68 -8.63 -5.87
C PHE A 56 1.79 -10.10 -6.22
N ASP A 57 2.96 -10.60 -6.61
CA ASP A 57 3.19 -12.01 -6.88
C ASP A 57 2.86 -12.87 -5.63
N TYR A 58 3.30 -12.40 -4.45
CA TYR A 58 2.95 -13.04 -3.19
C TYR A 58 1.45 -12.95 -2.92
N ALA A 59 0.85 -11.77 -3.09
CA ALA A 59 -0.58 -11.54 -2.88
C ALA A 59 -1.46 -12.44 -3.75
N THR A 60 -1.15 -12.54 -5.05
CA THR A 60 -1.84 -13.38 -6.04
C THR A 60 -1.72 -14.85 -5.65
N LYS A 61 -0.49 -15.33 -5.38
CA LYS A 61 -0.25 -16.72 -4.96
C LYS A 61 -1.06 -17.13 -3.73
N HIS A 62 -1.32 -16.19 -2.82
CA HIS A 62 -2.05 -16.43 -1.58
C HIS A 62 -3.52 -16.01 -1.64
N GLY A 63 -3.99 -15.44 -2.76
CA GLY A 63 -5.36 -14.97 -2.93
C GLY A 63 -5.75 -13.83 -1.98
N ILE A 64 -4.80 -13.02 -1.53
CA ILE A 64 -5.00 -11.95 -0.54
C ILE A 64 -4.85 -10.57 -1.19
N PRO A 65 -5.69 -9.57 -0.84
CA PRO A 65 -5.55 -8.23 -1.39
C PRO A 65 -4.35 -7.48 -0.79
N VAL A 66 -3.87 -6.46 -1.51
CA VAL A 66 -2.83 -5.55 -1.00
C VAL A 66 -3.47 -4.22 -0.64
N THR A 67 -3.11 -3.68 0.51
CA THR A 67 -3.64 -2.44 1.08
C THR A 67 -2.50 -1.47 1.34
N ALA A 68 -2.80 -0.19 1.25
CA ALA A 68 -1.89 0.90 1.56
C ALA A 68 -2.72 2.12 1.95
N GLU A 69 -2.08 3.12 2.55
CA GLU A 69 -2.64 4.45 2.66
C GLU A 69 -1.70 5.50 2.09
N VAL A 70 -2.29 6.62 1.65
CA VAL A 70 -1.54 7.79 1.21
C VAL A 70 -2.08 9.03 1.93
N SER A 71 -1.19 9.94 2.32
CA SER A 71 -1.59 11.22 2.91
C SER A 71 -2.46 12.03 1.96
N LEU A 72 -3.69 12.30 2.39
CA LEU A 72 -4.62 13.24 1.78
C LEU A 72 -4.36 14.68 2.30
N LYS A 73 -4.03 14.80 3.60
CA LYS A 73 -3.70 16.08 4.24
C LYS A 73 -2.42 15.95 5.10
N PRO A 74 -1.33 16.67 4.75
CA PRO A 74 -1.10 17.32 3.47
C PRO A 74 -1.08 16.31 2.32
N SER A 75 -1.45 16.75 1.12
CA SER A 75 -1.56 15.87 -0.05
C SER A 75 -0.20 15.31 -0.49
N ASN A 76 -0.19 14.04 -0.85
CA ASN A 76 0.95 13.33 -1.43
C ASN A 76 0.59 12.76 -2.82
N GLU A 77 0.25 13.66 -3.75
CA GLU A 77 -0.20 13.30 -5.10
C GLU A 77 0.77 12.39 -5.87
N GLY A 78 2.07 12.50 -5.59
CA GLY A 78 3.09 11.64 -6.20
C GLY A 78 2.90 10.18 -5.83
N SER A 79 2.55 9.93 -4.56
CA SER A 79 2.23 8.59 -4.07
C SER A 79 0.84 8.15 -4.56
N ASP A 80 -0.16 9.03 -4.63
CA ASP A 80 -1.46 8.68 -5.20
C ASP A 80 -1.33 8.21 -6.65
N ARG A 81 -0.66 8.99 -7.51
CA ARG A 81 -0.41 8.60 -8.91
C ARG A 81 0.37 7.30 -9.01
N PHE A 82 1.29 7.05 -8.07
CA PHE A 82 2.03 5.79 -8.04
C PHE A 82 1.09 4.62 -7.74
N HIS A 83 0.27 4.67 -6.69
CA HIS A 83 -0.65 3.59 -6.34
C HIS A 83 -1.73 3.37 -7.41
N LEU A 84 -2.35 4.44 -7.91
CA LEU A 84 -3.37 4.35 -8.96
C LEU A 84 -2.84 3.64 -10.22
N ARG A 85 -1.61 3.95 -10.66
CA ARG A 85 -0.98 3.27 -11.81
C ARG A 85 -0.68 1.78 -11.57
N HIS A 86 -0.63 1.34 -10.31
CA HIS A 86 -0.45 -0.08 -9.96
C HIS A 86 -1.80 -0.79 -9.71
N GLY A 87 -2.92 -0.13 -10.03
CA GLY A 87 -4.26 -0.72 -9.95
C GLY A 87 -4.86 -0.71 -8.56
N PHE A 88 -4.38 0.15 -7.66
CA PHE A 88 -5.08 0.41 -6.40
C PHE A 88 -6.33 1.27 -6.67
N VAL A 89 -7.37 1.01 -5.89
CA VAL A 89 -8.61 1.79 -5.84
C VAL A 89 -8.86 2.27 -4.40
N THR A 90 -9.56 3.39 -4.26
CA THR A 90 -9.90 3.94 -2.94
C THR A 90 -11.03 3.15 -2.30
N VAL A 91 -10.90 2.83 -1.01
CA VAL A 91 -11.93 2.15 -0.19
C VAL A 91 -12.39 2.95 1.02
N GLY A 92 -11.78 4.11 1.25
CA GLY A 92 -12.20 5.01 2.32
C GLY A 92 -11.19 6.11 2.55
N GLU A 93 -11.54 6.99 3.47
CA GLU A 93 -10.66 8.02 3.98
C GLU A 93 -10.73 7.98 5.51
N LEU A 94 -9.63 8.33 6.16
CA LEU A 94 -9.57 8.46 7.60
C LEU A 94 -9.03 9.85 7.95
N ASP A 95 -9.89 10.67 8.55
CA ASP A 95 -9.57 12.03 8.96
C ASP A 95 -9.32 12.09 10.47
N HIS A 96 -8.18 12.64 10.85
CA HIS A 96 -7.73 12.87 12.23
C HIS A 96 -7.64 14.39 12.54
N GLY A 97 -8.33 15.23 11.77
CA GLY A 97 -8.35 16.68 11.85
C GLY A 97 -7.19 17.31 11.10
N ASP A 98 -6.00 17.28 11.68
CA ASP A 98 -4.81 17.90 11.08
C ASP A 98 -4.17 17.04 9.98
N LYS A 99 -4.46 15.73 10.02
CA LYS A 99 -3.98 14.74 9.05
C LYS A 99 -5.14 13.91 8.56
N ALA A 100 -5.15 13.63 7.27
CA ALA A 100 -6.09 12.72 6.66
C ALA A 100 -5.34 11.80 5.69
N VAL A 101 -5.83 10.58 5.54
CA VAL A 101 -5.28 9.60 4.60
C VAL A 101 -6.38 8.99 3.74
N THR A 102 -6.03 8.71 2.50
CA THR A 102 -6.83 7.88 1.59
C THR A 102 -6.42 6.43 1.76
N MET A 103 -7.39 5.55 2.01
CA MET A 103 -7.21 4.11 2.17
C MET A 103 -7.37 3.45 0.82
N TYR A 104 -6.34 2.74 0.38
CA TYR A 104 -6.26 2.08 -0.92
C TYR A 104 -6.28 0.56 -0.78
N ILE A 105 -6.90 -0.12 -1.75
CA ILE A 105 -6.82 -1.56 -1.94
C ILE A 105 -6.52 -1.90 -3.39
N LYS A 106 -5.71 -2.93 -3.60
CA LYS A 106 -5.62 -3.67 -4.86
C LYS A 106 -6.19 -5.05 -4.59
N HIS A 107 -7.32 -5.35 -5.19
CA HIS A 107 -7.93 -6.67 -5.13
C HIS A 107 -7.10 -7.68 -5.92
N LYS A 108 -7.29 -8.98 -5.64
CA LYS A 108 -6.84 -10.03 -6.56
C LYS A 108 -7.49 -9.77 -7.91
N ASN A 109 -6.72 -9.75 -8.99
CA ASN A 109 -7.33 -9.75 -10.30
C ASN A 109 -7.70 -11.21 -10.63
N PRO A 110 -8.94 -11.52 -11.02
CA PRO A 110 -9.31 -12.88 -11.45
C PRO A 110 -8.55 -13.35 -12.70
N GLU A 111 -7.89 -12.43 -13.41
CA GLU A 111 -7.13 -12.66 -14.64
C GLU A 111 -5.62 -12.85 -14.40
N ASP A 112 -5.16 -12.84 -13.13
CA ASP A 112 -3.75 -13.07 -12.78
C ASP A 112 -3.41 -14.58 -12.57
N ASP A 113 -4.35 -15.48 -12.90
CA ASP A 113 -4.20 -16.96 -12.93
C ASP A 113 -3.97 -17.49 -14.36
#